data_AF-A0A2D6JES6-F1
#
_entry.id   AF-A0A2D6JES6-F1
#
_cell.length_a   1.000
_cell.length_b   1.000
_cell.length_c   1.000
_cell.angle_alpha   90.00
_cell.angle_beta   90.00
_cell.angle_gamma   90.00
#
_symmetry.space_group_name_H-M   'P 1'
#
loop_
_entity.id
_entity.type
_entity.pdbx_description
1 polymer ?
#
loop_
_entity_poly.entity_id
_entity_poly.type
_entity_poly.pdbx_seq_one_letter_code
_entity_poly.pdbx_strand_id
1 'polypeptide(L)'
;MSSRFLISLLLFSLSYICQAFSGDWMVHASKLKEKLATINQIESEIEKNIEIKNTKKGSESAAALDLIVEKHKELKKAFEEYNKIRNHIRFEHPEQGDSTERNYRNVRLKSLEEFEDAVGIYGKLDRIQRKLKKVYNIEKPKPKAMAPKKKEKTDLDTEVPSVTLSVE
;
A
#
# COMPACT_ATOMS: atom_id res chain seq x y z
N MET A 1 -1.01 -16.23 59.97
CA MET A 1 -1.34 -15.47 58.74
C MET A 1 -1.48 -16.47 57.59
N SER A 2 -2.68 -16.59 57.06
CA SER A 2 -3.08 -17.67 56.15
C SER A 2 -2.51 -17.50 54.73
N SER A 3 -1.87 -18.55 54.21
CA SER A 3 -1.23 -18.60 52.86
C SER A 3 -2.14 -18.16 51.71
N ARG A 4 -3.47 -18.26 51.91
CA ARG A 4 -4.50 -17.80 50.98
C ARG A 4 -4.48 -16.29 50.72
N PHE A 5 -4.05 -15.47 51.69
CA PHE A 5 -3.92 -14.02 51.50
C PHE A 5 -2.69 -13.65 50.67
N LEU A 6 -1.58 -14.40 50.78
CA LEU A 6 -0.37 -14.16 49.99
C LEU A 6 -0.57 -14.50 48.52
N ILE A 7 -1.29 -15.58 48.21
CA ILE A 7 -1.62 -15.98 46.83
C ILE A 7 -2.57 -14.97 46.18
N SER A 8 -3.55 -14.47 46.92
CA SER A 8 -4.46 -13.42 46.45
C SER A 8 -3.72 -12.11 46.11
N LEU A 9 -2.72 -11.72 46.91
CA LEU A 9 -1.96 -10.50 46.69
C LEU A 9 -1.01 -10.63 45.47
N LEU A 10 -0.46 -11.83 45.25
CA LEU A 10 0.39 -12.16 44.10
C LEU A 10 -0.40 -12.21 42.78
N LEU A 11 -1.64 -12.68 42.81
CA LEU A 11 -2.51 -12.68 41.63
C LEU A 11 -3.01 -11.27 41.28
N PHE A 12 -3.25 -10.42 42.29
CA PHE A 12 -3.67 -9.04 42.06
C PHE A 12 -2.53 -8.16 41.53
N SER A 13 -1.28 -8.40 41.95
CA SER A 13 -0.12 -7.67 41.42
C SER A 13 0.27 -8.12 40.01
N LEU A 14 0.04 -9.38 39.62
CA LEU A 14 0.29 -9.85 38.26
C LEU A 14 -0.69 -9.24 37.22
N SER A 15 -1.92 -8.92 37.61
CA SER A 15 -2.89 -8.26 36.72
C SER A 15 -2.54 -6.80 36.38
N TYR A 16 -1.67 -6.15 37.15
CA TYR A 16 -1.27 -4.75 36.89
C TYR A 16 -0.09 -4.61 35.91
N ILE A 17 0.66 -5.68 35.63
CA ILE A 17 1.89 -5.62 34.82
C ILE A 17 1.60 -5.75 33.31
N CYS A 18 0.38 -6.13 32.92
CA CYS A 18 -0.02 -6.31 31.52
C CYS A 18 -0.87 -5.16 30.97
N GLN A 19 -0.63 -3.91 31.39
CA GLN A 19 -0.95 -2.78 30.52
C GLN A 19 0.08 -2.75 29.40
N ALA A 20 -0.13 -3.59 28.37
CA ALA A 20 0.56 -3.45 27.10
C ALA A 20 0.40 -2.00 26.65
N PHE A 21 1.52 -1.28 26.59
CA PHE A 21 1.57 0.14 26.28
C PHE A 21 1.35 0.34 24.77
N SER A 22 0.13 0.08 24.30
CA SER A 22 -0.32 0.55 22.99
C SER A 22 -0.30 2.07 23.05
N GLY A 23 0.54 2.71 22.23
CA GLY A 23 0.66 4.15 22.18
C GLY A 23 -0.70 4.80 21.90
N ASP A 24 -0.86 6.08 22.27
CA ASP A 24 -2.11 6.80 21.99
C ASP A 24 -2.42 6.80 20.49
N TRP A 25 -3.59 6.26 20.12
CA TRP A 25 -4.10 6.21 18.75
C TRP A 25 -3.96 7.57 18.04
N MET A 26 -4.27 8.66 18.74
CA MET A 26 -4.23 10.00 18.17
C MET A 26 -2.83 10.41 17.71
N VAL A 27 -1.79 9.94 18.41
CA VAL A 27 -0.40 10.15 18.03
C VAL A 27 -0.07 9.38 16.75
N HIS A 28 -0.50 8.12 16.65
CA HIS A 28 -0.29 7.31 15.46
C HIS A 28 -1.04 7.85 14.23
N ALA A 29 -2.30 8.28 14.41
CA ALA A 29 -3.10 8.89 13.36
C ALA A 29 -2.52 10.22 12.86
N SER A 30 -1.97 11.04 13.77
CA SER A 30 -1.32 12.30 13.42
C SER A 30 -0.04 12.07 12.62
N LYS A 31 0.82 11.14 13.07
CA LYS A 31 2.03 10.74 12.33
C LYS A 31 1.71 10.17 10.95
N LEU A 32 0.65 9.38 10.83
CA LEU A 32 0.22 8.81 9.55
C LEU A 32 -0.21 9.93 8.57
N LYS A 33 -0.97 10.91 9.05
CA LYS A 33 -1.37 12.09 8.25
C LYS A 33 -0.17 12.93 7.83
N GLU A 34 0.78 13.15 8.74
CA GLU A 34 2.03 13.86 8.46
C GLU A 34 2.81 13.18 7.33
N LYS A 35 3.05 11.86 7.44
CA LYS A 35 3.76 11.11 6.39
C LYS A 35 3.02 11.12 5.06
N LEU A 36 1.69 11.07 5.08
CA LEU A 36 0.89 11.19 3.87
C LEU A 36 1.03 12.58 3.21
N ALA A 37 1.09 13.65 4.01
CA ALA A 37 1.37 14.99 3.50
C ALA A 37 2.78 15.08 2.89
N THR A 38 3.80 14.51 3.55
CA THR A 38 5.16 14.43 3.02
C THR A 38 5.23 13.67 1.71
N ILE A 39 4.55 12.51 1.60
CA ILE A 39 4.45 11.75 0.35
C ILE A 39 3.86 12.63 -0.76
N ASN A 40 2.72 13.28 -0.52
CA ASN A 40 2.09 14.15 -1.53
C ASN A 40 2.99 15.31 -1.95
N GLN A 41 3.74 15.89 -1.02
CA GLN A 41 4.70 16.94 -1.32
C GLN A 41 5.82 16.43 -2.24
N ILE A 42 6.44 15.30 -1.91
CA ILE A 42 7.51 14.70 -2.72
C ILE A 42 6.98 14.31 -4.10
N GLU A 43 5.77 13.74 -4.19
CA GLU A 43 5.12 13.45 -5.47
C GLU A 43 4.98 14.73 -6.33
N SER A 44 4.54 15.84 -5.74
CA SER A 44 4.42 17.12 -6.44
C SER A 44 5.77 17.68 -6.90
N GLU A 45 6.83 17.50 -6.10
CA GLU A 45 8.19 17.89 -6.49
C GLU A 45 8.72 17.06 -7.66
N ILE A 46 8.47 15.74 -7.67
CA ILE A 46 8.81 14.86 -8.81
C ILE A 46 8.06 15.32 -10.06
N GLU A 47 6.75 15.57 -9.97
CA GLU A 47 5.94 16.03 -11.09
C GLU A 47 6.48 17.35 -11.67
N LYS A 48 6.82 18.33 -10.82
CA LYS A 48 7.44 19.60 -11.26
C LYS A 48 8.78 19.39 -11.95
N ASN A 49 9.64 18.53 -11.41
CA ASN A 49 10.94 18.26 -12.03
C ASN A 49 10.80 17.55 -13.38
N ILE A 50 9.80 16.67 -13.54
CA ILE A 50 9.47 16.07 -14.84
C ILE A 50 9.00 17.14 -15.84
N GLU A 51 8.20 18.11 -15.41
CA GLU A 51 7.82 19.24 -16.28
C GLU A 51 9.04 20.07 -16.70
N ILE A 52 9.96 20.35 -15.78
CA ILE A 52 11.21 21.06 -16.09
C ILE A 52 12.06 20.27 -17.09
N LYS A 53 12.24 18.96 -16.87
CA LYS A 53 12.94 18.07 -17.79
C LYS A 53 12.31 18.07 -19.19
N ASN A 54 10.99 18.07 -19.28
CA ASN A 54 10.27 18.00 -20.56
C ASN A 54 10.24 19.36 -21.30
N THR A 55 10.35 20.48 -20.59
CA THR A 55 10.26 21.83 -21.17
C THR A 55 11.63 22.44 -21.47
N LYS A 56 12.62 22.20 -20.61
CA LYS A 56 13.97 22.76 -20.73
C LYS A 56 14.91 21.77 -21.40
N LYS A 57 16.02 22.26 -21.97
CA LYS A 57 17.03 21.43 -22.65
C LYS A 57 18.42 21.69 -22.08
N GLY A 58 19.32 20.72 -22.22
CA GLY A 58 20.72 20.85 -21.81
C GLY A 58 20.92 20.59 -20.32
N SER A 59 21.76 21.42 -19.67
CA SER A 59 22.17 21.23 -18.27
C SER A 59 21.01 21.25 -17.27
N GLU A 60 20.01 22.09 -17.50
CA GLU A 60 18.84 22.18 -16.61
C GLU A 60 17.98 20.92 -16.66
N SER A 61 17.92 20.23 -17.81
CA SER A 61 17.24 18.94 -17.93
C SER A 61 18.00 17.82 -17.24
N ALA A 62 19.34 17.85 -17.30
CA ALA A 62 20.18 16.87 -16.60
C ALA A 62 20.08 17.03 -15.08
N ALA A 63 20.14 18.27 -14.57
CA ALA A 63 19.94 18.56 -13.16
C ALA A 63 18.55 18.13 -12.67
N ALA A 64 17.50 18.34 -13.47
CA ALA A 64 16.15 17.87 -13.15
C ALA A 64 16.06 16.33 -13.07
N LEU A 65 16.78 15.60 -13.93
CA LEU A 65 16.84 14.14 -13.88
C LEU A 65 17.48 13.63 -12.58
N ASP A 66 18.60 14.23 -12.16
CA ASP A 66 19.27 13.86 -10.92
C ASP A 66 18.35 14.10 -9.70
N LEU A 67 17.66 15.25 -9.69
CA LEU A 67 16.68 15.58 -8.66
C LEU A 67 15.47 14.62 -8.66
N ILE A 68 14.98 14.18 -9.83
CA ILE A 68 13.91 13.18 -9.91
C ILE A 68 14.33 11.87 -9.25
N VAL A 69 15.56 11.40 -9.53
CA VAL A 69 16.09 10.15 -8.95
C VAL A 69 16.25 10.27 -7.44
N GLU A 70 16.78 11.40 -6.95
CA GLU A 70 16.92 11.68 -5.53
C GLU A 70 15.56 11.70 -4.83
N LYS A 71 14.61 12.47 -5.37
CA LYS A 71 13.25 12.59 -4.82
C LYS A 71 12.48 11.28 -4.86
N HIS A 72 12.68 10.44 -5.87
CA HIS A 72 12.08 9.10 -5.90
C HIS A 72 12.65 8.18 -4.80
N LYS A 73 13.93 8.31 -4.45
CA LYS A 73 14.52 7.59 -3.30
C LYS A 73 13.93 8.08 -1.98
N GLU A 74 13.74 9.39 -1.83
CA GLU A 74 13.06 9.99 -0.66
C GLU A 74 11.60 9.50 -0.56
N LEU A 75 10.87 9.48 -1.67
CA LEU A 75 9.50 8.98 -1.75
C LEU A 75 9.41 7.53 -1.26
N LYS A 76 10.32 6.66 -1.70
CA LYS A 76 10.36 5.26 -1.27
C LYS A 76 10.56 5.14 0.24
N LYS A 77 11.49 5.92 0.82
CA LYS A 77 11.71 5.92 2.27
C LYS A 77 10.48 6.40 3.04
N ALA A 78 9.87 7.51 2.62
CA ALA A 78 8.65 8.04 3.24
C ALA A 78 7.49 7.03 3.16
N PHE A 79 7.38 6.30 2.05
CA PHE A 79 6.38 5.25 1.86
C PHE A 79 6.61 4.02 2.76
N GLU A 80 7.86 3.61 2.93
CA GLU A 80 8.21 2.53 3.88
C GLU A 80 7.86 2.91 5.32
N GLU A 81 8.14 4.14 5.74
CA GLU A 81 7.76 4.66 7.06
C GLU A 81 6.25 4.72 7.25
N TYR A 82 5.53 5.22 6.24
CA TYR A 82 4.06 5.23 6.23
C TYR A 82 3.50 3.80 6.41
N ASN A 83 4.04 2.82 5.69
CA ASN A 83 3.60 1.43 5.81
C ASN A 83 3.94 0.80 7.16
N LYS A 84 5.09 1.13 7.76
CA LYS A 84 5.43 0.68 9.12
C LYS A 84 4.39 1.17 10.12
N ILE A 85 4.04 2.46 10.08
CA ILE A 85 3.04 3.05 10.97
C ILE A 85 1.65 2.45 10.70
N ARG A 86 1.26 2.30 9.43
CA ARG A 86 -0.02 1.68 9.04
C ARG A 86 -0.14 0.24 9.53
N ASN A 87 0.91 -0.56 9.38
CA ASN A 87 0.92 -1.95 9.83
C ASN A 87 0.89 -2.04 11.35
N HIS A 88 1.66 -1.19 12.03
CA HIS A 88 1.65 -1.11 13.49
C HIS A 88 0.26 -0.78 14.03
N ILE A 89 -0.40 0.25 13.47
CA ILE A 89 -1.81 0.59 13.75
C ILE A 89 -2.73 -0.64 13.57
N ARG A 90 -2.57 -1.36 12.46
CA ARG A 90 -3.42 -2.52 12.14
C ARG A 90 -3.35 -3.61 13.20
N PHE A 91 -2.20 -3.78 13.85
CA PHE A 91 -2.00 -4.81 14.87
C PHE A 91 -2.25 -4.33 16.30
N GLU A 92 -1.92 -3.07 16.63
CA GLU A 92 -2.10 -2.54 17.98
C GLU A 92 -3.51 -1.99 18.24
N HIS A 93 -4.21 -1.52 17.21
CA HIS A 93 -5.55 -0.96 17.31
C HIS A 93 -6.50 -1.66 16.32
N PRO A 94 -6.80 -2.96 16.49
CA PRO A 94 -7.61 -3.72 15.54
C PRO A 94 -9.02 -3.14 15.37
N GLU A 95 -9.60 -2.59 16.45
CA GLU A 95 -10.89 -1.88 16.45
C GLU A 95 -10.93 -0.68 15.49
N GLN A 96 -9.80 0.00 15.32
CA GLN A 96 -9.66 1.17 14.46
C GLN A 96 -9.10 0.79 13.09
N GLY A 97 -8.35 -0.31 12.99
CA GLY A 97 -7.80 -0.86 11.75
C GLY A 97 -8.85 -1.14 10.68
N ASP A 98 -10.03 -1.62 11.07
CA ASP A 98 -11.13 -1.93 10.15
C ASP A 98 -11.79 -0.66 9.57
N SER A 99 -11.89 0.40 10.38
CA SER A 99 -12.33 1.74 9.91
C SER A 99 -11.24 2.48 9.11
N THR A 100 -9.98 2.18 9.42
CA THR A 100 -8.79 2.73 8.77
C THR A 100 -8.72 2.26 7.31
N GLU A 101 -8.96 0.98 7.01
CA GLU A 101 -8.98 0.52 5.61
C GLU A 101 -10.05 1.20 4.74
N ARG A 102 -11.17 1.66 5.32
CA ARG A 102 -12.20 2.43 4.59
C ARG A 102 -11.86 3.90 4.41
N ASN A 103 -11.23 4.53 5.40
CA ASN A 103 -11.04 5.99 5.41
C ASN A 103 -9.70 6.44 4.79
N TYR A 104 -8.67 5.59 4.76
CA TYR A 104 -7.39 5.96 4.18
C TYR A 104 -7.32 5.56 2.71
N ARG A 105 -7.05 6.56 1.87
CA ARG A 105 -6.75 6.39 0.44
C ARG A 105 -5.69 5.29 0.30
N ASN A 106 -5.92 4.31 -0.56
CA ASN A 106 -4.91 3.28 -0.86
C ASN A 106 -3.70 3.97 -1.52
N VAL A 107 -2.74 4.40 -0.71
CA VAL A 107 -1.52 5.04 -1.17
C VAL A 107 -0.63 3.92 -1.71
N ARG A 108 -0.32 3.99 -2.99
CA ARG A 108 0.63 3.09 -3.66
C ARG A 108 1.86 3.88 -4.06
N LEU A 109 3.02 3.25 -3.95
CA LEU A 109 4.24 3.81 -4.53
C LEU A 109 4.11 3.76 -6.06
N LYS A 110 4.04 4.94 -6.68
CA LYS A 110 4.04 5.07 -8.14
C LYS A 110 5.46 4.85 -8.68
N SER A 111 5.57 4.21 -9.84
CA SER A 111 6.86 4.11 -10.53
C SER A 111 7.22 5.42 -11.25
N LEU A 112 8.50 5.61 -11.57
CA LEU A 112 8.95 6.75 -12.39
C LEU A 112 8.23 6.80 -13.75
N GLU A 113 7.99 5.64 -14.37
CA GLU A 113 7.23 5.54 -15.62
C GLU A 113 5.79 6.02 -15.44
N GLU A 114 5.14 5.66 -14.33
CA GLU A 114 3.79 6.15 -14.03
C GLU A 114 3.75 7.66 -13.80
N PHE A 115 4.79 8.26 -13.22
CA PHE A 115 4.90 9.72 -13.10
C PHE A 115 5.10 10.40 -14.46
N GLU A 116 5.94 9.83 -15.31
CA GLU A 116 6.15 10.32 -16.68
C GLU A 116 4.89 10.19 -17.53
N ASP A 117 4.14 9.10 -17.42
CA ASP A 117 2.83 8.95 -18.08
C ASP A 117 1.78 9.92 -17.51
N ALA A 118 1.84 10.21 -16.21
CA ALA A 118 0.94 11.16 -15.58
C ALA A 118 1.18 12.58 -16.11
N VAL A 119 2.43 13.01 -16.23
CA VAL A 119 2.80 14.41 -16.53
C VAL A 119 3.09 14.64 -18.02
N GLY A 120 3.56 13.60 -18.70
CA GLY A 120 4.06 13.61 -20.06
C GLY A 120 2.99 13.89 -21.12
N ILE A 121 3.45 14.28 -22.31
CA ILE A 121 2.60 14.68 -23.43
C ILE A 121 1.75 13.49 -23.91
N TYR A 122 2.34 12.30 -24.00
CA TYR A 122 1.64 11.10 -24.45
C TYR A 122 0.46 10.73 -23.54
N GLY A 123 0.66 10.72 -22.22
CA GLY A 123 -0.44 10.45 -21.29
C GLY A 123 -1.51 11.54 -21.27
N LYS A 124 -1.13 12.82 -21.46
CA LYS A 124 -2.10 13.93 -21.66
C LYS A 124 -2.94 13.70 -22.92
N LEU A 125 -2.31 13.33 -24.03
CA LEU A 125 -3.00 13.03 -25.30
C LEU A 125 -3.97 11.85 -25.17
N ASP A 126 -3.55 10.74 -24.55
CA ASP A 126 -4.41 9.57 -24.38
C ASP A 126 -5.63 9.88 -23.50
N ARG A 127 -5.46 10.68 -22.43
CA ARG A 127 -6.60 11.16 -21.61
C ARG A 127 -7.57 12.03 -22.41
N ILE A 128 -7.07 12.92 -23.26
CA ILE A 128 -7.91 13.75 -24.15
C ILE A 128 -8.64 12.85 -25.14
N GLN A 129 -7.95 11.91 -25.78
CA GLN A 129 -8.53 10.97 -26.73
C GLN A 129 -9.64 10.13 -26.07
N ARG A 130 -9.43 9.63 -24.84
CA ARG A 130 -10.45 8.92 -24.07
C ARG A 130 -11.66 9.81 -23.77
N LYS A 131 -11.45 11.06 -23.36
CA LYS A 131 -12.55 12.02 -23.13
C LYS A 131 -13.35 12.29 -24.41
N LEU A 132 -12.68 12.48 -25.54
CA LEU A 132 -13.33 12.68 -26.84
C LEU A 132 -14.16 11.46 -27.24
N LYS A 133 -13.61 10.24 -27.14
CA LYS A 133 -14.35 9.00 -27.44
C LYS A 133 -15.63 8.88 -26.60
N LYS A 134 -15.57 9.26 -25.31
CA LYS A 134 -16.71 9.24 -24.39
C LYS A 134 -17.75 10.31 -24.71
N VAL A 135 -17.35 11.54 -25.02
CA VAL A 135 -18.27 12.64 -25.34
C VAL A 135 -18.98 12.41 -26.66
N TYR A 136 -18.25 11.90 -27.66
CA TYR A 136 -18.79 11.68 -29.00
C TYR A 136 -19.33 10.26 -29.23
N ASN A 137 -19.44 9.42 -28.19
CA ASN A 137 -19.90 8.03 -28.27
C ASN A 137 -19.29 7.22 -29.44
N ILE A 138 -18.01 7.46 -29.75
CA ILE A 138 -17.28 6.78 -30.84
C ILE A 138 -16.83 5.37 -30.39
N GLU A 139 -17.33 4.90 -29.24
CA GLU A 139 -17.05 3.55 -28.76
C GLU A 139 -17.67 2.53 -29.72
N LYS A 140 -16.85 2.00 -30.64
CA LYS A 140 -17.14 0.71 -31.26
C LYS A 140 -17.34 -0.28 -30.11
N PRO A 141 -18.49 -0.98 -30.04
CA PRO A 141 -18.73 -1.94 -28.97
C PRO A 141 -17.59 -2.95 -28.98
N LYS A 142 -16.77 -2.98 -27.92
CA LYS A 142 -15.82 -4.06 -27.71
C LYS A 142 -16.66 -5.34 -27.58
N PRO A 143 -16.40 -6.40 -28.36
CA PRO A 143 -17.03 -7.68 -28.10
C PRO A 143 -16.69 -8.05 -26.65
N LYS A 144 -17.73 -8.33 -25.85
CA LYS A 144 -17.57 -8.81 -24.48
C LYS A 144 -16.62 -10.00 -24.54
N ALA A 145 -15.41 -9.85 -24.02
CA ALA A 145 -14.50 -10.96 -23.84
C ALA A 145 -15.24 -11.99 -23.00
N MET A 146 -15.50 -13.15 -23.59
CA MET A 146 -16.12 -14.29 -22.92
C MET A 146 -15.34 -14.56 -21.64
N ALA A 147 -16.07 -14.66 -20.53
CA ALA A 147 -15.52 -14.99 -19.22
C ALA A 147 -14.56 -16.20 -19.34
N PRO A 148 -13.46 -16.24 -18.56
CA PRO A 148 -12.57 -17.40 -18.58
C PRO A 148 -13.37 -18.64 -18.21
N LYS A 149 -13.43 -19.61 -19.14
CA LYS A 149 -13.99 -20.95 -18.90
C LYS A 149 -13.33 -21.51 -17.63
N LYS A 150 -14.15 -21.76 -16.61
CA LYS A 150 -13.80 -22.52 -15.41
C LYS A 150 -13.21 -23.85 -15.89
N LYS A 151 -11.93 -24.12 -15.59
CA LYS A 151 -11.32 -25.42 -15.85
C LYS A 151 -12.07 -26.46 -15.02
N GLU A 152 -12.81 -27.30 -15.72
CA GLU A 152 -13.41 -28.52 -15.23
C GLU A 152 -12.28 -29.43 -14.73
N LYS A 153 -12.35 -29.84 -13.45
CA LYS A 153 -11.45 -30.83 -12.89
C LYS A 153 -11.88 -32.17 -13.48
N THR A 154 -11.11 -32.69 -14.42
CA THR A 154 -11.17 -34.10 -14.79
C THR A 154 -10.49 -34.91 -13.70
N ASP A 155 -11.30 -35.64 -12.96
CA ASP A 155 -10.88 -36.75 -12.12
C ASP A 155 -10.23 -37.82 -13.01
N LEU A 156 -8.97 -38.17 -12.74
CA LEU A 156 -8.38 -39.43 -13.18
C LEU A 156 -7.17 -39.75 -12.28
N ASP A 157 -7.44 -40.55 -11.26
CA ASP A 157 -6.65 -41.66 -10.74
C ASP A 157 -5.13 -41.60 -10.91
N THR A 158 -4.43 -41.34 -9.80
CA THR A 158 -3.16 -42.03 -9.55
C THR A 158 -3.18 -42.58 -8.14
N GLU A 159 -3.10 -43.91 -8.10
CA GLU A 159 -3.08 -44.79 -6.95
C GLU A 159 -2.12 -44.30 -5.86
N VAL A 160 -2.63 -44.20 -4.62
CA VAL A 160 -1.81 -44.07 -3.42
C VAL A 160 -1.48 -45.49 -2.95
N PRO A 161 -0.21 -45.94 -2.96
CA PRO A 161 0.13 -47.22 -2.36
C PRO A 161 0.00 -47.13 -0.83
N SER A 162 -0.85 -48.00 -0.27
CA SER A 162 -1.01 -48.19 1.17
C SER A 162 0.23 -48.87 1.77
N VAL A 163 0.94 -48.17 2.66
CA VAL A 163 2.00 -48.78 3.48
C VAL A 163 1.38 -49.30 4.77
N THR A 164 1.25 -50.63 4.87
CA THR A 164 1.05 -51.33 6.14
C THR A 164 2.41 -51.58 6.79
N LEU A 165 2.65 -50.97 7.95
CA LEU A 165 3.73 -51.40 8.85
C LEU A 165 3.10 -52.17 10.00
N SER A 166 3.27 -53.50 9.95
CA SER A 166 2.96 -54.43 11.02
C SER A 166 3.85 -54.13 12.24
N VAL A 167 3.24 -54.12 13.42
CA VAL A 167 3.92 -54.16 14.71
C VAL A 167 4.15 -55.64 15.03
N GLU A 168 5.43 -56.04 15.13
CA GLU A 168 5.86 -57.25 15.85
C GLU A 168 6.41 -56.85 17.22
#